data_AF-A0A9L0KE37-F1
#
_entry.id   AF-A0A9L0KE37-F1
#
_cell.length_a   1.000
_cell.length_b   1.000
_cell.length_c   1.000
_cell.angle_alpha   90.00
_cell.angle_beta   90.00
_cell.angle_gamma   90.00
#
_symmetry.space_group_name_H-M   'P 1'
#
loop_
_entity.id
_entity.type
_entity.pdbx_description
1 polymer ?
#
loop_
_entity_poly.entity_id
_entity_poly.type
_entity_poly.pdbx_seq_one_letter_code
_entity_poly.pdbx_strand_id
1 'polypeptide(L)'
;MAGPLWWASAFVQRQRTGLLVGSCAGLFGAQISYHPFPDPVVQWLYQYWPQGQPAPLSPELQRLFQEVLQDMGIPSGHCYEAFTTFTFQPVSAGFPRLPAGAVVGIPASFLGGPVTHSDQPVIIHGHRVNWQSPAGARLRDALTLSRDAQKFALAREVVYLESAAAALQALPAPACLAGTWALGVGAKHALGLYGGPMNLRAAFNLVAAVAGFVAYAFSTDSLTHALEAWL
;
A
#
# COMPACT_ATOMS: atom_id res chain seq x y z
N MET A 1 6.81 47.14 -13.23
CA MET A 1 7.69 45.99 -12.87
C MET A 1 6.83 44.74 -12.93
N ALA A 2 7.15 43.78 -13.80
CA ALA A 2 6.36 42.55 -13.90
C ALA A 2 6.56 41.71 -12.63
N GLY A 3 5.49 41.52 -11.86
CA GLY A 3 5.55 40.83 -10.59
C GLY A 3 5.85 39.32 -10.73
N PRO A 4 6.22 38.64 -9.64
CA PRO A 4 6.54 37.20 -9.62
C PRO A 4 5.44 36.31 -10.25
N LEU A 5 4.18 36.71 -10.09
CA LEU A 5 3.01 36.02 -10.64
C LEU A 5 2.98 35.96 -12.17
N TRP A 6 3.48 37.00 -12.85
CA TRP A 6 3.52 37.02 -14.31
C TRP A 6 4.57 36.03 -14.85
N TRP A 7 5.75 36.01 -14.23
CA TRP A 7 6.81 35.03 -14.54
C TRP A 7 6.33 33.59 -14.31
N ALA A 8 5.69 33.33 -13.17
CA ALA A 8 5.11 32.03 -12.87
C ALA A 8 4.05 31.62 -13.92
N SER A 9 3.17 32.54 -14.31
CA SER A 9 2.14 32.26 -15.32
C SER A 9 2.74 31.96 -16.70
N ALA A 10 3.76 32.70 -17.13
CA ALA A 10 4.44 32.50 -18.41
C ALA A 10 5.22 31.17 -18.43
N PHE A 11 5.87 30.84 -17.31
CA PHE A 11 6.55 29.57 -17.14
C PHE A 11 5.57 28.39 -17.22
N VAL A 12 4.47 28.45 -16.47
CA VAL A 12 3.43 27.40 -16.48
C VAL A 12 2.86 27.22 -17.88
N GLN A 13 2.61 28.29 -18.64
CA GLN A 13 2.11 28.23 -20.01
C GLN A 13 3.10 27.55 -20.97
N ARG A 14 4.39 27.83 -20.82
CA ARG A 14 5.45 27.29 -21.67
C ARG A 14 5.78 25.83 -21.37
N GLN A 15 5.66 25.41 -20.11
CA GLN A 15 6.08 24.09 -19.64
C GLN A 15 4.90 23.18 -19.25
N ARG A 16 3.67 23.44 -19.73
CA ARG A 16 2.45 22.70 -19.32
C ARG A 16 2.59 21.19 -19.40
N THR A 17 3.09 20.68 -20.52
CA THR A 17 3.27 19.24 -20.73
C THR A 17 4.36 18.68 -19.81
N GLY A 18 5.46 19.42 -19.63
CA GLY A 18 6.53 19.04 -18.71
C GLY A 18 6.07 18.99 -17.25
N LEU A 19 5.24 19.96 -16.82
CA LEU A 19 4.62 19.97 -15.50
C LEU A 19 3.66 18.79 -15.32
N LEU A 20 2.83 18.49 -16.32
CA LEU A 20 1.92 17.34 -16.25
C LEU A 20 2.70 16.02 -16.12
N VAL A 21 3.70 15.81 -16.98
CA VAL A 21 4.54 14.61 -16.96
C VAL A 21 5.27 14.52 -15.62
N GLY A 22 5.84 15.62 -15.14
CA GLY A 22 6.50 15.69 -13.83
C GLY A 22 5.55 15.37 -12.68
N SER A 23 4.32 15.89 -12.69
CA SER A 23 3.30 15.57 -11.69
C SER A 23 2.84 14.12 -11.76
N CYS A 24 2.64 13.55 -12.95
CA CYS A 24 2.28 12.14 -13.12
C CYS A 24 3.40 11.22 -12.62
N ALA A 25 4.65 11.49 -13.01
CA ALA A 25 5.82 10.76 -12.54
C ALA A 25 5.98 10.88 -11.01
N GLY A 26 5.75 12.08 -10.46
CA GLY A 26 5.78 12.31 -9.02
C GLY A 26 4.70 11.55 -8.25
N LEU A 27 3.46 11.55 -8.74
CA LEU A 27 2.35 10.79 -8.13
C LEU A 27 2.61 9.28 -8.16
N PHE A 28 3.03 8.76 -9.32
CA PHE A 28 3.39 7.35 -9.46
C PHE A 28 4.55 6.99 -8.53
N GLY A 29 5.62 7.79 -8.55
CA GLY A 29 6.80 7.60 -7.72
C GLY A 29 6.48 7.64 -6.23
N ALA A 30 5.63 8.56 -5.79
CA ALA A 30 5.22 8.66 -4.39
C ALA A 30 4.45 7.41 -3.94
N GLN A 31 3.50 6.92 -4.75
CA GLN A 31 2.70 5.74 -4.40
C GLN A 31 3.52 4.45 -4.41
N ILE A 32 4.50 4.32 -5.29
CA ILE A 32 5.33 3.10 -5.36
C ILE A 32 6.56 3.17 -4.45
N SER A 33 6.87 4.33 -3.86
CA SER A 33 8.18 4.64 -3.23
C SER A 33 8.67 3.66 -2.17
N TYR A 34 7.77 2.99 -1.44
CA TYR A 34 8.10 2.04 -0.38
C TYR A 34 8.28 0.59 -0.88
N HIS A 35 7.95 0.29 -2.15
CA HIS A 35 8.18 -1.03 -2.76
C HIS A 35 9.59 -1.24 -3.35
N PRO A 36 10.31 -0.26 -3.94
CA PRO A 36 11.68 -0.50 -4.39
C PRO A 36 12.69 -0.54 -3.24
N PHE A 37 12.34 -0.01 -2.06
CA PHE A 37 13.17 -0.03 -0.84
C PHE A 37 12.33 -0.46 0.38
N PRO A 38 11.86 -1.71 0.41
CA PRO A 38 10.95 -2.18 1.46
C PRO A 38 11.62 -2.26 2.84
N ASP A 39 12.92 -2.57 2.85
CA ASP A 39 13.74 -2.75 4.05
C ASP A 39 14.68 -1.55 4.25
N PRO A 40 14.19 -0.46 4.88
CA PRO A 40 13.92 -0.53 6.32
C PRO A 40 12.55 0.00 6.76
N VAL A 41 11.74 0.56 5.86
CA VAL A 41 10.52 1.28 6.24
C VAL A 41 9.44 0.34 6.75
N VAL A 42 9.20 -0.76 6.03
CA VAL A 42 8.11 -1.69 6.36
C VAL A 42 8.45 -2.50 7.59
N GLN A 43 9.69 -2.97 7.69
CA GLN A 43 10.15 -3.61 8.92
C GLN A 43 10.07 -2.64 10.10
N TRP A 44 10.57 -1.41 9.98
CA TRP A 44 10.48 -0.44 11.08
C TRP A 44 9.03 -0.17 11.54
N LEU A 45 8.09 -0.04 10.60
CA LEU A 45 6.67 0.22 10.90
C LEU A 45 5.96 -0.97 11.55
N TYR A 46 6.28 -2.20 11.14
CA TYR A 46 5.48 -3.38 11.47
C TYR A 46 6.19 -4.40 12.37
N GLN A 47 7.48 -4.23 12.64
CA GLN A 47 8.28 -5.13 13.46
C GLN A 47 7.64 -5.31 14.84
N TYR A 48 7.64 -6.55 15.32
CA TYR A 48 7.22 -6.87 16.69
C TYR A 48 8.36 -6.54 17.66
N TRP A 49 8.06 -5.73 18.70
CA TRP A 49 9.03 -5.28 19.69
C TRP A 49 8.64 -5.71 21.12
N PRO A 50 8.68 -7.01 21.46
CA PRO A 50 8.47 -7.43 22.84
C PRO A 50 9.57 -6.81 23.71
N GLN A 51 9.17 -6.19 24.83
CA GLN A 51 10.09 -5.59 25.81
C GLN A 51 11.07 -4.55 25.22
N GLY A 52 10.69 -3.89 24.11
CA GLY A 52 11.49 -2.82 23.49
C GLY A 52 12.66 -3.31 22.64
N GLN A 53 12.73 -4.61 22.32
CA GLN A 53 13.71 -5.19 21.39
C GLN A 53 13.01 -5.87 20.22
N PRO A 54 13.60 -5.88 19.00
CA PRO A 54 12.95 -6.47 17.84
C PRO A 54 12.95 -8.00 18.01
N ALA A 55 11.77 -8.60 17.95
CA ALA A 55 11.63 -10.05 18.02
C ALA A 55 12.32 -10.69 16.80
N PRO A 56 13.25 -11.64 17.00
CA PRO A 56 13.79 -12.41 15.90
C PRO A 56 12.70 -13.27 15.26
N LEU A 57 12.89 -13.61 13.99
CA LEU A 57 12.04 -14.61 13.34
C LEU A 57 12.31 -15.98 13.96
N SER A 58 11.28 -16.65 14.47
CA SER A 58 11.44 -17.98 15.05
C SER A 58 11.76 -19.01 13.95
N PRO A 59 12.51 -20.08 14.27
CA PRO A 59 12.78 -21.16 13.30
C PRO A 59 11.51 -21.82 12.76
N GLU A 60 10.45 -21.84 13.55
CA GLU A 60 9.13 -22.38 13.19
C GLU A 60 8.44 -21.51 12.12
N LEU A 61 8.41 -20.18 12.31
CA LEU A 61 7.86 -19.26 11.30
C LEU A 61 8.73 -19.22 10.05
N GLN A 62 10.05 -19.28 10.20
CA GLN A 62 10.97 -19.37 9.07
C GLN A 62 10.71 -20.64 8.25
N ARG A 63 10.60 -21.81 8.90
CA ARG A 63 10.27 -23.06 8.21
C ARG A 63 8.91 -22.98 7.54
N LEU A 64 7.89 -22.45 8.22
CA LEU A 64 6.55 -22.29 7.65
C LEU A 64 6.58 -21.45 6.37
N PHE A 65 7.30 -20.32 6.37
CA PHE A 65 7.42 -19.48 5.19
C PHE A 65 8.21 -20.16 4.06
N GLN A 66 9.30 -20.86 4.39
CA GLN A 66 10.05 -21.63 3.40
C GLN A 66 9.22 -22.76 2.78
N GLU A 67 8.37 -23.45 3.57
CA GLU A 67 7.41 -24.42 3.04
C GLU A 67 6.44 -23.76 2.05
N VAL A 68 5.93 -22.57 2.35
CA VAL A 68 5.04 -21.84 1.44
C VAL A 68 5.74 -21.48 0.13
N LEU A 69 6.97 -20.96 0.18
CA LEU A 69 7.76 -20.64 -1.01
C LEU A 69 8.02 -21.89 -1.88
N GLN A 70 8.29 -23.03 -1.23
CA GLN A 70 8.50 -24.31 -1.90
C GLN A 70 7.21 -24.84 -2.55
N ASP A 71 6.10 -24.83 -1.80
CA ASP A 71 4.80 -25.30 -2.29
C ASP A 71 4.31 -24.46 -3.48
N MET A 72 4.63 -23.16 -3.50
CA MET A 72 4.32 -22.25 -4.60
C MET A 72 5.29 -22.36 -5.79
N GLY A 73 6.38 -23.11 -5.67
CA GLY A 73 7.37 -23.26 -6.74
C GLY A 73 8.11 -21.97 -7.08
N ILE A 74 8.37 -21.12 -6.08
CA ILE A 74 9.02 -19.82 -6.27
C ILE A 74 10.45 -20.00 -6.82
N PRO A 75 10.86 -19.27 -7.86
CA PRO A 75 12.21 -19.37 -8.41
C PRO A 75 13.29 -18.96 -7.41
N SER A 76 14.43 -19.65 -7.42
CA SER A 76 15.56 -19.37 -6.52
C SER A 76 16.24 -18.01 -6.73
N GLY A 77 15.96 -17.34 -7.86
CA GLY A 77 16.45 -15.99 -8.15
C GLY A 77 15.65 -14.87 -7.48
N HIS A 78 14.55 -15.19 -6.79
CA HIS A 78 13.72 -14.21 -6.12
C HIS A 78 14.15 -14.04 -4.66
N CYS A 79 14.28 -12.80 -4.22
CA CYS A 79 14.77 -12.46 -2.90
C CYS A 79 13.62 -12.13 -1.95
N TYR A 80 13.51 -12.90 -0.85
CA TYR A 80 12.55 -12.65 0.22
C TYR A 80 13.27 -12.56 1.57
N GLU A 81 12.81 -11.62 2.39
CA GLU A 81 13.19 -11.47 3.78
C GLU A 81 11.94 -11.54 4.65
N ALA A 82 11.99 -12.37 5.69
CA ALA A 82 10.87 -12.52 6.60
C ALA A 82 11.23 -11.97 7.97
N PHE A 83 10.29 -11.25 8.60
CA PHE A 83 10.44 -10.71 9.94
C PHE A 83 9.18 -10.95 10.77
N THR A 84 9.29 -10.86 12.10
CA THR A 84 8.13 -11.02 12.99
C THR A 84 7.35 -9.70 13.08
N THR A 85 6.06 -9.69 12.74
CA THR A 85 5.20 -8.51 12.86
C THR A 85 4.27 -8.58 14.08
N PHE A 86 3.92 -7.41 14.63
CA PHE A 86 2.94 -7.29 15.72
C PHE A 86 1.49 -7.40 15.24
N THR A 87 1.25 -7.33 13.93
CA THR A 87 -0.09 -7.40 13.34
C THR A 87 -0.65 -8.82 13.39
N PHE A 88 -1.97 -8.97 13.22
CA PHE A 88 -2.64 -10.27 13.21
C PHE A 88 -2.71 -10.92 11.82
N GLN A 89 -2.43 -10.14 10.77
CA GLN A 89 -2.41 -10.59 9.39
C GLN A 89 -1.01 -10.37 8.83
N PRO A 90 -0.51 -11.25 7.94
CA PRO A 90 0.74 -11.00 7.26
C PRO A 90 0.72 -9.65 6.53
N VAL A 91 1.88 -9.01 6.48
CA VAL A 91 2.10 -7.77 5.73
C VAL A 91 3.25 -7.97 4.76
N SER A 92 3.21 -7.35 3.59
CA SER A 92 4.25 -7.51 2.60
C SER A 92 4.51 -6.23 1.82
N ALA A 93 5.76 -6.07 1.37
CA ALA A 93 6.15 -5.02 0.45
C ALA A 93 7.41 -5.43 -0.31
N GLY A 94 7.66 -4.79 -1.43
CA GLY A 94 8.82 -5.12 -2.27
C GLY A 94 8.48 -5.68 -3.63
N PHE A 95 9.55 -6.05 -4.34
CA PHE A 95 9.49 -6.78 -5.61
C PHE A 95 10.54 -7.90 -5.54
N PRO A 96 10.14 -9.18 -5.37
CA PRO A 96 11.09 -10.29 -5.18
C PRO A 96 12.08 -10.46 -6.33
N ARG A 97 11.70 -10.01 -7.53
CA ARG A 97 12.49 -10.07 -8.77
C ARG A 97 13.59 -9.00 -8.85
N LEU A 98 13.54 -7.98 -8.00
CA LEU A 98 14.52 -6.89 -7.98
C LEU A 98 15.61 -7.17 -6.94
N PRO A 99 16.81 -6.56 -7.08
CA PRO A 99 17.90 -6.75 -6.12
C PRO A 99 17.56 -6.35 -4.68
N ALA A 100 16.65 -5.38 -4.51
CA ALA A 100 16.13 -4.97 -3.20
C ALA A 100 15.18 -6.01 -2.57
N GLY A 101 14.73 -6.99 -3.34
CA GLY A 101 13.87 -8.08 -2.89
C GLY A 101 12.50 -7.63 -2.39
N ALA A 102 11.92 -8.49 -1.56
CA ALA A 102 10.68 -8.24 -0.86
C ALA A 102 10.75 -8.67 0.60
N VAL A 103 9.99 -7.97 1.45
CA VAL A 103 9.86 -8.28 2.87
C VAL A 103 8.47 -8.83 3.16
N VAL A 104 8.40 -9.80 4.06
CA VAL A 104 7.15 -10.40 4.56
C VAL A 104 7.16 -10.38 6.09
N GLY A 105 6.26 -9.59 6.67
CA GLY A 105 5.97 -9.61 8.09
C GLY A 105 5.06 -10.78 8.45
N ILE A 106 5.56 -11.73 9.23
CA ILE A 106 4.83 -12.91 9.70
C ILE A 106 4.31 -12.65 11.11
N PRO A 107 2.99 -12.75 11.36
CA PRO A 107 2.41 -12.48 12.67
C PRO A 107 3.02 -13.33 13.77
N ALA A 108 3.40 -12.70 14.88
CA ALA A 108 3.83 -13.43 16.09
C ALA A 108 2.75 -14.43 16.58
N SER A 109 1.47 -14.15 16.29
CA SER A 109 0.34 -15.03 16.62
C SER A 109 0.37 -16.39 15.92
N PHE A 110 1.11 -16.54 14.82
CA PHE A 110 1.16 -17.80 14.06
C PHE A 110 1.87 -18.91 14.81
N LEU A 111 2.73 -18.57 15.77
CA LEU A 111 3.43 -19.56 16.59
C LEU A 111 2.48 -20.43 17.40
N GLY A 112 1.19 -20.08 17.53
CA GLY A 112 0.19 -20.77 18.38
C GLY A 112 0.52 -20.66 19.88
N GLY A 113 1.77 -20.33 20.18
CA GLY A 113 2.27 -19.81 21.41
C GLY A 113 1.59 -18.49 21.72
N PRO A 114 1.21 -18.31 22.97
CA PRO A 114 0.87 -17.03 23.52
C PRO A 114 1.86 -15.91 23.09
N VAL A 115 1.42 -15.06 22.17
CA VAL A 115 1.60 -13.60 22.34
C VAL A 115 1.08 -13.17 23.74
N THR A 116 0.28 -14.06 24.35
CA THR A 116 -0.35 -14.07 25.67
C THR A 116 0.52 -14.61 26.84
N HIS A 117 1.80 -14.99 26.64
CA HIS A 117 2.74 -15.40 27.73
C HIS A 117 3.69 -14.28 28.10
N SER A 118 3.75 -13.22 27.30
CA SER A 118 4.44 -12.02 27.71
C SER A 118 3.54 -11.27 28.69
N ASP A 119 4.14 -10.62 29.68
CA ASP A 119 3.51 -9.67 30.60
C ASP A 119 2.86 -8.45 29.88
N GLN A 120 2.66 -8.51 28.56
CA GLN A 120 2.04 -7.48 27.74
C GLN A 120 0.53 -7.72 27.63
N PRO A 121 -0.30 -6.90 28.32
CA PRO A 121 -1.73 -7.06 28.27
C PRO A 121 -2.27 -6.67 26.89
N VAL A 122 -3.03 -7.56 26.25
CA VAL A 122 -3.91 -7.14 25.14
C VAL A 122 -5.05 -6.33 25.75
N ILE A 123 -5.23 -5.11 25.25
CA ILE A 123 -6.24 -4.17 25.73
C ILE A 123 -7.31 -3.99 24.64
N ILE A 124 -8.56 -4.28 24.99
CA ILE A 124 -9.72 -4.07 24.14
C ILE A 124 -10.66 -3.11 24.87
N HIS A 125 -10.97 -1.98 24.25
CA HIS A 125 -11.79 -0.91 24.85
C HIS A 125 -11.29 -0.45 26.24
N GLY A 126 -9.97 -0.36 26.44
CA GLY A 126 -9.36 0.04 27.71
C GLY A 126 -9.34 -1.06 28.78
N HIS A 127 -9.90 -2.24 28.51
CA HIS A 127 -9.90 -3.38 29.40
C HIS A 127 -8.86 -4.42 28.99
N ARG A 128 -8.11 -4.93 29.97
CA ARG A 128 -7.19 -6.05 29.75
C ARG A 128 -7.99 -7.31 29.49
N VAL A 129 -7.65 -8.02 28.41
CA VAL A 129 -8.25 -9.32 28.09
C VAL A 129 -7.82 -10.35 29.13
N ASN A 130 -8.80 -10.94 29.82
CA ASN A 130 -8.54 -12.08 30.69
C ASN A 130 -8.52 -13.38 29.86
N TRP A 131 -7.32 -13.85 29.50
CA TRP A 131 -7.11 -15.07 28.72
C TRP A 131 -7.60 -16.36 29.38
N GLN A 132 -7.76 -16.36 30.71
CA GLN A 132 -8.26 -17.50 31.48
C GLN A 132 -9.78 -17.56 31.51
N SER A 133 -10.47 -16.48 31.13
CA SER A 133 -11.93 -16.46 31.04
C SER A 133 -12.43 -17.26 29.82
N PRO A 134 -13.66 -17.81 29.85
CA PRO A 134 -14.25 -18.47 28.69
C PRO A 134 -14.29 -17.59 27.43
N ALA A 135 -14.51 -16.28 27.59
CA ALA A 135 -14.48 -15.32 26.49
C ALA A 135 -13.05 -15.11 25.95
N GLY A 136 -12.06 -15.01 26.83
CA GLY A 136 -10.65 -14.90 26.44
C GLY A 136 -10.12 -16.16 25.76
N ALA A 137 -10.56 -17.35 26.20
CA ALA A 137 -10.26 -18.60 25.52
C ALA A 137 -10.85 -18.64 24.10
N ARG A 138 -12.12 -18.28 23.94
CA ARG A 138 -12.75 -18.18 22.60
C ARG A 138 -12.04 -17.17 21.69
N LEU A 139 -11.68 -16.01 22.24
CA LEU A 139 -10.94 -15.00 21.48
C LEU A 139 -9.56 -15.51 21.07
N ARG A 140 -8.82 -16.15 21.97
CA ARG A 140 -7.53 -16.77 21.67
C ARG A 140 -7.69 -17.80 20.56
N ASP A 141 -8.65 -18.71 20.70
CA ASP A 141 -8.86 -19.79 19.72
C ASP A 141 -9.28 -19.22 18.35
N ALA A 142 -9.99 -18.08 18.31
CA ALA A 142 -10.32 -17.37 17.08
C ALA A 142 -9.13 -16.63 16.43
N LEU A 143 -8.13 -16.23 17.23
CA LEU A 143 -6.91 -15.56 16.75
C LEU A 143 -5.82 -16.56 16.34
N THR A 144 -5.89 -17.81 16.83
CA THR A 144 -4.97 -18.88 16.45
C THR A 144 -5.43 -19.54 15.17
N LEU A 145 -4.82 -19.13 14.04
CA LEU A 145 -5.07 -19.77 12.76
C LEU A 145 -4.54 -21.21 12.75
N SER A 146 -5.27 -22.11 12.07
CA SER A 146 -4.76 -23.44 11.74
C SER A 146 -3.54 -23.33 10.83
N ARG A 147 -2.69 -24.36 10.80
CA ARG A 147 -1.49 -24.35 9.95
C ARG A 147 -1.82 -24.10 8.47
N ASP A 148 -2.89 -24.70 7.96
CA ASP A 148 -3.31 -24.48 6.57
C ASP A 148 -3.76 -23.03 6.32
N ALA A 149 -4.49 -22.43 7.27
CA ALA A 149 -4.88 -21.03 7.19
C ALA A 149 -3.67 -20.08 7.26
N GLN A 150 -2.65 -20.41 8.06
CA GLN A 150 -1.40 -19.67 8.09
C GLN A 150 -0.64 -19.76 6.77
N LYS A 151 -0.52 -20.98 6.19
CA LYS A 151 0.10 -21.19 4.87
C LYS A 151 -0.65 -20.41 3.79
N PHE A 152 -1.97 -20.46 3.78
CA PHE A 152 -2.80 -19.68 2.86
C PHE A 152 -2.56 -18.17 2.99
N ALA A 153 -2.55 -17.64 4.23
CA ALA A 153 -2.34 -16.23 4.47
C ALA A 153 -0.96 -15.75 3.97
N LEU A 154 0.10 -16.54 4.18
CA LEU A 154 1.42 -16.24 3.65
C LEU A 154 1.49 -16.39 2.13
N ALA A 155 0.88 -17.44 1.59
CA ALA A 155 0.84 -17.67 0.15
C ALA A 155 0.19 -16.49 -0.58
N ARG A 156 -0.92 -15.96 -0.04
CA ARG A 156 -1.58 -14.76 -0.58
C ARG A 156 -0.64 -13.56 -0.66
N GLU A 157 0.16 -13.29 0.37
CA GLU A 157 1.16 -12.23 0.33
C GLU A 157 2.25 -12.51 -0.72
N VAL A 158 2.69 -13.76 -0.86
CA VAL A 158 3.65 -14.14 -1.90
C VAL A 158 3.06 -13.94 -3.30
N VAL A 159 1.80 -14.31 -3.55
CA VAL A 159 1.11 -14.03 -4.82
C VAL A 159 1.03 -12.52 -5.06
N TYR A 160 0.67 -11.74 -4.04
CA TYR A 160 0.64 -10.28 -4.15
C TYR A 160 2.00 -9.71 -4.55
N LEU A 161 3.09 -10.15 -3.91
CA LEU A 161 4.46 -9.73 -4.22
C LEU A 161 4.95 -10.19 -5.60
N GLU A 162 4.55 -11.37 -6.05
CA GLU A 162 4.86 -11.89 -7.39
C GLU A 162 4.05 -11.23 -8.50
N SER A 163 2.92 -10.64 -8.16
CA SER A 163 2.06 -9.94 -9.08
C SER A 163 2.57 -8.53 -9.37
N ALA A 164 1.96 -7.88 -10.37
CA ALA A 164 2.16 -6.46 -10.62
C ALA A 164 1.20 -5.56 -9.79
N ALA A 165 0.51 -6.09 -8.77
CA ALA A 165 -0.56 -5.41 -8.05
C ALA A 165 -0.13 -4.04 -7.49
N ALA A 166 1.02 -3.97 -6.80
CA ALA A 166 1.55 -2.72 -6.29
C ALA A 166 1.80 -1.66 -7.39
N ALA A 167 2.33 -2.10 -8.53
CA ALA A 167 2.56 -1.21 -9.67
C ALA A 167 1.25 -0.77 -10.33
N LEU A 168 0.28 -1.67 -10.44
CA LEU A 168 -1.06 -1.38 -10.98
C LEU A 168 -1.81 -0.40 -10.08
N GLN A 169 -1.75 -0.58 -8.75
CA GLN A 169 -2.37 0.31 -7.79
C GLN A 169 -1.78 1.73 -7.81
N ALA A 170 -0.57 1.92 -8.33
CA ALA A 170 0.06 3.23 -8.50
C ALA A 170 -0.41 4.01 -9.75
N LEU A 171 -1.12 3.36 -10.68
CA LEU A 171 -1.54 3.95 -11.97
C LEU A 171 -2.79 4.85 -11.94
N PRO A 172 -3.80 4.65 -11.07
CA PRO A 172 -5.01 5.47 -11.07
C PRO A 172 -4.72 6.96 -10.88
N ALA A 173 -3.78 7.32 -10.01
CA ALA A 173 -3.44 8.72 -9.74
C ALA A 173 -2.91 9.46 -10.98
N PRO A 174 -1.83 9.01 -11.67
CA PRO A 174 -1.35 9.66 -12.89
C PRO A 174 -2.38 9.57 -14.03
N ALA A 175 -3.09 8.45 -14.18
CA ALA A 175 -4.11 8.29 -15.23
C ALA A 175 -5.25 9.30 -15.06
N CYS A 176 -5.79 9.46 -13.84
CA CYS A 176 -6.87 10.39 -13.56
C CYS A 176 -6.40 11.85 -13.67
N LEU A 177 -5.17 12.17 -13.25
CA LEU A 177 -4.61 13.51 -13.43
C LEU A 177 -4.48 13.87 -14.91
N ALA A 178 -3.87 13.00 -15.71
CA ALA A 178 -3.70 13.20 -17.14
C ALA A 178 -5.05 13.28 -17.87
N GLY A 179 -5.99 12.39 -17.55
CA GLY A 179 -7.35 12.40 -18.08
C GLY A 179 -8.09 13.69 -17.75
N THR A 180 -8.04 14.14 -16.49
CA THR A 180 -8.67 15.39 -16.03
C THR A 180 -8.09 16.60 -16.76
N TRP A 181 -6.77 16.63 -16.95
CA TRP A 181 -6.12 17.70 -17.70
C TRP A 181 -6.55 17.71 -19.17
N ALA A 182 -6.50 16.56 -19.85
CA ALA A 182 -6.83 16.44 -21.27
C ALA A 182 -8.29 16.79 -21.54
N LEU A 183 -9.22 16.20 -20.78
CA LEU A 183 -10.65 16.47 -20.88
C LEU A 183 -10.97 17.92 -20.51
N GLY A 184 -10.33 18.45 -19.47
CA GLY A 184 -10.50 19.84 -19.08
C GLY A 184 -10.07 20.82 -20.19
N VAL A 185 -8.92 20.60 -20.82
CA VAL A 185 -8.44 21.42 -21.95
C VAL A 185 -9.36 21.30 -23.17
N GLY A 186 -9.78 20.08 -23.51
CA GLY A 186 -10.69 19.82 -24.62
C GLY A 186 -12.06 20.48 -24.42
N ALA A 187 -12.67 20.30 -23.25
CA ALA A 187 -13.95 20.91 -22.90
C ALA A 187 -13.88 22.44 -22.90
N LYS A 188 -12.80 23.04 -22.37
CA LYS A 188 -12.61 24.50 -22.42
C LYS A 188 -12.47 25.04 -23.85
N HIS A 189 -11.86 24.28 -24.77
CA HIS A 189 -11.81 24.63 -26.19
C HIS A 189 -13.19 24.52 -26.83
N ALA A 190 -13.89 23.40 -26.64
CA ALA A 190 -15.21 23.16 -27.22
C ALA A 190 -16.26 24.18 -26.76
N LEU A 191 -16.18 24.62 -25.50
CA LEU A 191 -17.07 25.61 -24.89
C LEU A 191 -16.62 27.06 -25.11
N GLY A 192 -15.51 27.30 -25.81
CA GLY A 192 -14.99 28.66 -26.06
C GLY A 192 -14.53 29.41 -24.80
N LEU A 193 -14.33 28.71 -23.68
CA LEU A 193 -14.08 29.32 -22.36
C LEU A 193 -12.74 30.06 -22.28
N TYR A 194 -11.80 29.80 -23.20
CA TYR A 194 -10.51 30.51 -23.24
C TYR A 194 -10.64 32.00 -23.53
N GLY A 195 -11.67 32.41 -24.31
CA GLY A 195 -12.00 33.82 -24.55
C GLY A 195 -12.88 34.45 -23.47
N GLY A 196 -13.35 33.65 -22.51
CA GLY A 196 -14.28 34.08 -21.46
C GLY A 196 -13.62 34.69 -20.21
N PRO A 197 -14.43 35.21 -19.28
CA PRO A 197 -13.95 35.84 -18.05
C PRO A 197 -13.18 34.84 -17.16
N MET A 198 -12.19 35.34 -16.42
CA MET A 198 -11.32 34.53 -15.57
C MET A 198 -12.09 33.68 -14.56
N ASN A 199 -13.17 34.21 -13.98
CA ASN A 199 -13.96 33.54 -12.95
C ASN A 199 -14.63 32.25 -13.47
N LEU A 200 -15.15 32.27 -14.71
CA LEU A 200 -15.75 31.09 -15.32
C LEU A 200 -14.70 30.00 -15.59
N ARG A 201 -13.51 30.38 -16.05
CA ARG A 201 -12.39 29.45 -16.23
C ARG A 201 -11.93 28.84 -14.91
N ALA A 202 -11.87 29.65 -13.84
CA ALA A 202 -11.51 29.19 -12.51
C ALA A 202 -12.56 28.21 -11.95
N ALA A 203 -13.84 28.57 -12.02
CA ALA A 203 -14.94 27.70 -11.59
C ALA A 203 -14.94 26.37 -12.37
N PHE A 204 -14.75 26.41 -13.69
CA PHE A 204 -14.67 25.20 -14.50
C PHE A 204 -13.49 24.31 -14.10
N ASN A 205 -12.30 24.88 -13.90
CA ASN A 205 -11.13 24.10 -13.46
C ASN A 205 -11.34 23.48 -12.07
N LEU A 206 -12.03 24.16 -11.16
CA LEU A 206 -12.35 23.63 -9.85
C LEU A 206 -13.29 22.42 -9.97
N VAL A 207 -14.36 22.54 -10.75
CA VAL A 207 -15.29 21.43 -11.01
C VAL A 207 -14.57 20.25 -11.67
N ALA A 208 -13.72 20.51 -12.67
CA ALA A 208 -12.92 19.48 -13.32
C ALA A 208 -11.97 18.78 -12.34
N ALA A 209 -11.34 19.52 -11.43
CA ALA A 209 -10.48 18.95 -10.40
C ALA A 209 -11.24 18.05 -9.42
N VAL A 210 -12.44 18.48 -8.96
CA VAL A 210 -13.30 17.66 -8.10
C VAL A 210 -13.75 16.39 -8.84
N ALA A 211 -14.20 16.51 -10.08
CA ALA A 211 -14.59 15.35 -10.89
C ALA A 211 -13.42 14.37 -11.10
N GLY A 212 -12.21 14.90 -11.37
CA GLY A 212 -10.99 14.11 -11.48
C GLY A 212 -10.63 13.36 -10.21
N PHE A 213 -10.75 14.01 -9.05
CA PHE A 213 -10.53 13.38 -7.75
C PHE A 213 -11.56 12.27 -7.47
N VAL A 214 -12.83 12.51 -7.78
CA VAL A 214 -13.89 11.51 -7.64
C VAL A 214 -13.60 10.29 -8.54
N ALA A 215 -13.22 10.53 -9.80
CA ALA A 215 -12.82 9.45 -10.72
C ALA A 215 -11.61 8.66 -10.19
N TYR A 216 -10.62 9.33 -9.60
CA TYR A 216 -9.49 8.68 -8.94
C TYR A 216 -9.93 7.79 -7.78
N ALA A 217 -10.79 8.30 -6.88
CA ALA A 217 -11.28 7.55 -5.73
C ALA A 217 -12.01 6.27 -6.17
N PHE A 218 -12.97 6.38 -7.10
CA PHE A 218 -13.69 5.23 -7.64
C PHE A 218 -12.79 4.25 -8.38
N SER A 219 -11.84 4.74 -9.18
CA SER A 219 -10.92 3.88 -9.93
C SER A 219 -9.99 3.11 -9.00
N THR A 220 -9.49 3.75 -7.93
CA THR A 220 -8.61 3.13 -6.94
C THR A 220 -9.35 2.06 -6.13
N ASP A 221 -10.58 2.37 -5.71
CA ASP A 221 -11.44 1.44 -4.97
C ASP A 221 -11.81 0.21 -5.83
N SER A 222 -12.28 0.47 -7.06
CA SER A 222 -12.64 -0.59 -8.00
C SER A 222 -11.44 -1.48 -8.35
N LEU A 223 -10.26 -0.88 -8.53
CA LEU A 223 -9.03 -1.63 -8.83
C LEU A 223 -8.58 -2.46 -7.63
N THR A 224 -8.66 -1.92 -6.42
CA THR A 224 -8.34 -2.65 -5.19
C THR A 224 -9.22 -3.89 -5.05
N HIS A 225 -10.53 -3.72 -5.18
CA HIS A 225 -11.47 -4.85 -5.13
C HIS A 225 -11.25 -5.87 -6.25
N ALA A 226 -10.94 -5.42 -7.46
CA ALA A 226 -10.63 -6.32 -8.57
C ALA A 226 -9.35 -7.13 -8.32
N LEU A 227 -8.32 -6.51 -7.75
CA LEU A 227 -7.07 -7.20 -7.39
C LEU A 227 -7.28 -8.18 -6.24
N GLU A 228 -8.02 -7.79 -5.20
CA GLU A 228 -8.34 -8.66 -4.07
C GLU A 228 -9.23 -9.85 -4.46
N ALA A 229 -10.13 -9.69 -5.43
CA ALA A 229 -10.95 -10.80 -5.93
C ALA A 229 -10.18 -11.76 -6.84
N TRP A 230 -9.07 -11.29 -7.43
CA TRP A 230 -8.25 -12.06 -8.35
C TRP A 230 -7.12 -12.83 -7.64
N LEU A 231 -6.64 -12.31 -6.51
CA LEU A 231 -5.59 -12.87 -5.65
C LEU A 231 -6.17 -13.82 -4.58
#